data_AF-A0A2H3BME2-F1
#
_entry.id   AF-A0A2H3BME2-F1
#
_cell.length_a   1.000
_cell.length_b   1.000
_cell.length_c   1.000
_cell.angle_alpha   90.00
_cell.angle_beta   90.00
_cell.angle_gamma   90.00
#
_symmetry.space_group_name_H-M   'P 1'
#
loop_
_entity.id
_entity.type
_entity.pdbx_description
1 polymer ?
#
loop_
_entity_poly.entity_id
_entity_poly.type
_entity_poly.pdbx_seq_one_letter_code
_entity_poly.pdbx_strand_id
1 'polypeptide(L)'
;MPKHRQRNACDTAGKPCAAKRRRLKGSLQRVSDIPLDILLEIFSHLDPHDLLHLCRTSKSLRAILLDRSALSVWKSARRNLANLPDILVGLSEPHFASLLFDKYCQLCLANAKTSHVQWSMRTRCCDDCLKNIAIFTPVIPHELIKVKGIIPSHFSGVDCREYYHVPSMISLTQEVKALPDEGNEFEDWYEDKKASLNATEQLGEQCEAWLAARSWAHKVELGRIRQKRVDDVIGRLKELGWEFLIDRIPRKKIASHKLVAYSRPLTD
;
A
#
# COMPACT_ATOMS: atom_id res chain seq x y z
N MET A 1 41.09 43.74 29.77
CA MET A 1 41.55 43.18 31.07
C MET A 1 40.82 41.86 31.34
N PRO A 2 41.34 40.72 30.85
CA PRO A 2 40.73 39.41 31.04
C PRO A 2 41.29 38.75 32.32
N LYS A 3 40.42 38.27 33.19
CA LYS A 3 40.83 37.51 34.39
C LYS A 3 41.05 36.05 34.01
N HIS A 4 42.31 35.66 34.10
CA HIS A 4 42.82 34.30 34.15
C HIS A 4 41.98 33.42 35.10
N ARG A 5 41.60 32.21 34.66
CA ARG A 5 41.32 31.10 35.58
C ARG A 5 42.04 29.85 35.09
N GLN A 6 42.84 29.31 35.99
CA GLN A 6 43.87 28.31 35.81
C GLN A 6 43.33 26.95 35.34
N ARG A 7 44.13 26.28 34.50
CA ARG A 7 44.06 24.85 34.21
C ARG A 7 44.49 24.09 35.46
N ASN A 8 43.61 23.24 35.99
CA ASN A 8 44.02 22.12 36.85
C ASN A 8 43.97 20.85 36.01
N ALA A 9 45.15 20.26 35.82
CA ALA A 9 45.31 18.89 35.36
C ALA A 9 44.94 17.94 36.51
N CYS A 10 44.17 16.90 36.20
CA CYS A 10 44.07 15.71 37.02
C CYS A 10 44.02 14.52 36.06
N ASP A 11 45.17 13.87 35.92
CA ASP A 11 45.30 12.54 35.36
C ASP A 11 44.63 11.55 36.32
N THR A 12 43.69 10.75 35.83
CA THR A 12 43.52 9.36 36.28
C THR A 12 42.78 8.52 35.23
N ALA A 13 43.49 7.48 34.80
CA ALA A 13 43.00 6.13 34.52
C ALA A 13 41.86 5.93 33.49
N GLY A 14 42.27 5.56 32.27
CA GLY A 14 41.89 4.28 31.67
C GLY A 14 40.40 3.98 31.53
N LYS A 15 39.74 4.57 30.52
CA LYS A 15 38.54 3.99 29.89
C LYS A 15 38.82 3.82 28.40
N PRO A 16 38.70 2.61 27.82
CA PRO A 16 38.88 2.46 26.39
C PRO A 16 37.78 3.25 25.68
N CYS A 17 38.18 4.26 24.90
CA CYS A 17 37.28 4.93 23.97
C CYS A 17 36.68 3.85 23.06
N ALA A 18 35.35 3.71 23.10
CA ALA A 18 34.62 2.84 22.22
C ALA A 18 35.10 3.08 20.78
N ALA A 19 35.76 2.07 20.21
CA ALA A 19 36.22 2.12 18.83
C ALA A 19 35.03 2.51 17.96
N LYS A 20 35.14 3.65 17.24
CA LYS A 20 34.18 4.00 16.20
C LYS A 20 34.07 2.78 15.31
N ARG A 21 32.94 2.07 15.38
CA ARG A 21 32.62 0.99 14.43
C ARG A 21 32.84 1.60 13.05
N ARG A 22 33.89 1.15 12.33
CA ARG A 22 34.04 1.45 10.91
C ARG A 22 32.69 1.09 10.31
N ARG A 23 31.95 2.08 9.81
CA ARG A 23 30.77 1.79 8.99
C ARG A 23 31.28 0.82 7.94
N LEU A 24 30.81 -0.43 7.98
CA LEU A 24 31.02 -1.36 6.89
C LEU A 24 30.55 -0.60 5.66
N LYS A 25 31.50 -0.24 4.78
CA LYS A 25 31.20 0.37 3.48
C LYS A 25 30.32 -0.65 2.77
N GLY A 26 29.02 -0.41 2.81
CA GLY A 26 28.02 -1.40 2.44
C GLY A 26 28.01 -1.65 0.94
N SER A 27 27.62 -2.87 0.56
CA SER A 27 27.38 -3.35 -0.81
C SER A 27 26.63 -2.33 -1.71
N LEU A 28 25.81 -1.46 -1.13
CA LEU A 28 25.01 -0.42 -1.81
C LEU A 28 25.82 0.76 -2.39
N GLN A 29 27.11 0.95 -2.07
CA GLN A 29 27.89 2.03 -2.71
C GLN A 29 27.90 1.90 -4.23
N ARG A 30 27.94 0.65 -4.73
CA ARG A 30 27.98 0.39 -6.18
C ARG A 30 26.69 0.79 -6.90
N VAL A 31 25.54 0.82 -6.22
CA VAL A 31 24.27 1.25 -6.82
C VAL A 31 24.29 2.75 -7.12
N SER A 32 24.99 3.52 -6.28
CA SER A 32 25.18 4.97 -6.50
C SER A 32 26.14 5.27 -7.65
N ASP A 33 26.96 4.31 -8.07
CA ASP A 33 27.93 4.45 -9.17
C ASP A 33 27.30 4.10 -10.54
N ILE A 34 26.06 3.59 -10.57
CA ILE A 34 25.34 3.24 -11.79
C ILE A 34 24.73 4.51 -12.41
N PRO A 35 24.85 4.72 -13.74
CA PRO A 35 24.16 5.81 -14.42
C PRO A 35 22.65 5.78 -14.19
N LEU A 36 22.05 6.97 -14.02
CA LEU A 36 20.63 7.09 -13.69
C LEU A 36 19.73 6.37 -14.70
N ASP A 37 20.02 6.45 -16.00
CA ASP A 37 19.21 5.82 -17.04
C ASP A 37 19.16 4.30 -16.89
N ILE A 38 20.28 3.67 -16.52
CA ILE A 38 20.35 2.23 -16.27
C ILE A 38 19.56 1.87 -15.01
N LEU A 39 19.60 2.70 -13.97
CA LEU A 39 18.76 2.50 -12.79
C LEU A 39 17.27 2.59 -13.13
N LEU A 40 16.86 3.58 -13.92
CA LEU A 40 15.48 3.75 -14.34
C LEU A 40 14.99 2.58 -15.22
N GLU A 41 15.85 2.04 -16.08
CA GLU A 41 15.58 0.82 -16.85
C GLU A 41 15.35 -0.38 -15.91
N ILE A 42 16.25 -0.61 -14.95
CA ILE A 42 16.09 -1.66 -13.93
C ILE A 42 14.77 -1.48 -13.17
N PHE A 43 14.46 -0.25 -12.75
CA PHE A 43 13.25 0.06 -12.01
C PHE A 43 11.98 -0.15 -12.85
N SER A 44 12.06 -0.04 -14.18
CA SER A 44 10.92 -0.27 -15.08
C SER A 44 10.45 -1.73 -15.07
N HIS A 45 11.32 -2.67 -14.68
CA HIS A 45 11.01 -4.09 -14.55
C HIS A 45 10.44 -4.48 -13.18
N LEU A 46 10.32 -3.54 -12.24
CA LEU A 46 9.78 -3.81 -10.91
C LEU A 46 8.25 -3.70 -10.86
N ASP A 47 7.64 -4.22 -9.80
CA ASP A 47 6.24 -3.94 -9.50
C ASP A 47 6.10 -2.54 -8.85
N PRO A 48 4.96 -1.84 -8.98
CA PRO A 48 4.75 -0.53 -8.36
C PRO A 48 4.91 -0.55 -6.84
N HIS A 49 4.61 -1.68 -6.19
CA HIS A 49 4.84 -1.89 -4.77
C HIS A 49 6.33 -1.75 -4.40
N ASP A 50 7.22 -2.28 -5.23
CA ASP A 50 8.66 -2.22 -4.99
C ASP A 50 9.20 -0.81 -5.24
N LEU A 51 8.67 -0.10 -6.26
CA LEU A 51 8.98 1.31 -6.49
C LEU A 51 8.60 2.19 -5.29
N LEU A 52 7.46 1.95 -4.66
CA LEU A 52 7.07 2.65 -3.42
C LEU A 52 8.08 2.41 -2.30
N HIS A 53 8.56 1.18 -2.15
CA HIS A 53 9.58 0.86 -1.14
C HIS A 53 10.90 1.54 -1.46
N LEU A 54 11.34 1.56 -2.72
CA LEU A 54 12.54 2.30 -3.13
C LEU A 54 12.43 3.80 -2.82
N CYS A 55 11.25 4.40 -3.03
CA CYS A 55 11.00 5.79 -2.65
C CYS A 55 11.11 6.04 -1.13
N ARG A 56 11.09 4.99 -0.30
CA ARG A 56 11.17 5.10 1.18
C ARG A 56 12.54 4.76 1.73
N THR A 57 13.39 4.07 0.96
CA THR A 57 14.74 3.69 1.41
C THR A 57 15.75 4.83 1.28
N SER A 58 15.59 5.74 0.31
CA SER A 58 16.53 6.85 0.09
C SER A 58 15.82 8.15 -0.34
N LYS A 59 16.27 9.27 0.22
CA LYS A 59 15.82 10.61 -0.21
C LYS A 59 16.16 10.91 -1.67
N SER A 60 17.30 10.41 -2.17
CA SER A 60 17.70 10.61 -3.57
C SER A 60 16.79 9.83 -4.52
N LEU A 61 16.56 8.54 -4.24
CA LEU A 61 15.65 7.71 -5.04
C LEU A 61 14.23 8.26 -5.00
N ARG A 62 13.77 8.75 -3.84
CA ARG A 62 12.47 9.42 -3.72
C ARG A 62 12.36 10.64 -4.65
N ALA A 63 13.38 11.50 -4.66
CA ALA A 63 13.36 12.70 -5.49
C ALA A 63 13.33 12.35 -6.99
N ILE A 64 14.05 11.31 -7.40
CA ILE A 64 14.07 10.81 -8.78
C ILE A 64 12.72 10.18 -9.15
N LEU A 65 12.26 9.20 -8.37
CA LEU A 65 11.10 8.38 -8.71
C LEU A 65 9.78 9.14 -8.60
N LEU A 66 9.70 10.20 -7.80
CA LEU A 66 8.49 11.04 -7.71
C LEU A 66 8.51 12.24 -8.65
N ASP A 67 9.60 12.45 -9.38
CA ASP A 67 9.67 13.46 -10.43
C ASP A 67 8.89 13.02 -11.69
N ARG A 68 8.41 14.00 -12.47
CA ARG A 68 7.65 13.73 -13.70
C ARG A 68 8.48 12.96 -14.74
N SER A 69 9.81 13.08 -14.73
CA SER A 69 10.70 12.34 -15.62
C SER A 69 10.59 10.81 -15.44
N ALA A 70 10.24 10.34 -14.24
CA ALA A 70 10.07 8.90 -13.96
C ALA A 70 8.68 8.35 -14.33
N LEU A 71 7.80 9.13 -14.97
CA LEU A 71 6.44 8.69 -15.32
C LEU A 71 6.43 7.42 -16.20
N SER A 72 7.38 7.31 -17.14
CA SER A 72 7.51 6.13 -18.00
C SER A 72 7.88 4.87 -17.21
N VAL A 73 8.72 5.02 -16.18
CA VAL A 73 9.11 3.93 -15.26
C VAL A 73 7.91 3.42 -14.51
N TRP A 74 7.10 4.30 -13.92
CA TRP A 74 5.89 3.90 -13.21
C TRP A 74 4.85 3.25 -14.12
N LYS A 75 4.63 3.80 -15.32
CA LYS A 75 3.73 3.19 -16.32
C LYS A 75 4.20 1.78 -16.71
N SER A 76 5.51 1.58 -16.86
CA SER A 76 6.08 0.26 -17.18
C SER A 76 5.94 -0.71 -16.01
N ALA A 77 6.26 -0.26 -14.80
CA ALA A 77 6.07 -1.02 -13.58
C ALA A 77 4.61 -1.46 -13.40
N ARG A 78 3.65 -0.57 -13.68
CA ARG A 78 2.23 -0.91 -13.64
C ARG A 78 1.87 -2.00 -14.64
N ARG A 79 2.40 -1.95 -15.87
CA ARG A 79 2.14 -2.95 -16.92
C ARG A 79 2.73 -4.33 -16.60
N ASN A 80 3.71 -4.42 -15.70
CA ASN A 80 4.20 -5.71 -15.21
C ASN A 80 3.14 -6.48 -14.42
N LEU A 81 2.12 -5.77 -13.90
CA LEU A 81 0.97 -6.36 -13.21
C LEU A 81 -0.12 -6.76 -14.22
N ALA A 82 -0.17 -8.05 -14.55
CA ALA A 82 -1.21 -8.59 -15.43
C ALA A 82 -2.63 -8.31 -14.91
N ASN A 83 -3.52 -7.92 -15.82
CA ASN A 83 -4.95 -7.67 -15.58
C ASN A 83 -5.25 -6.55 -14.56
N LEU A 84 -4.28 -5.70 -14.21
CA LEU A 84 -4.55 -4.55 -13.35
C LEU A 84 -5.38 -3.50 -14.12
N PRO A 85 -6.45 -2.95 -13.54
CA PRO A 85 -7.23 -1.90 -14.18
C PRO A 85 -6.41 -0.67 -14.57
N ASP A 86 -6.84 0.01 -15.62
CA ASP A 86 -6.23 1.25 -16.05
C ASP A 86 -6.55 2.41 -15.11
N ILE A 87 -5.59 3.32 -14.96
CA ILE A 87 -5.73 4.48 -14.08
C ILE A 87 -6.68 5.49 -14.71
N LEU A 88 -7.61 6.00 -13.91
CA LEU A 88 -8.47 7.12 -14.29
C LEU A 88 -7.71 8.43 -14.47
N VAL A 89 -8.24 9.30 -15.32
CA VAL A 89 -7.69 10.64 -15.53
C VAL A 89 -7.59 11.41 -14.20
N GLY A 90 -6.43 12.01 -13.96
CA GLY A 90 -6.16 12.83 -12.78
C GLY A 90 -5.62 12.08 -11.55
N LEU A 91 -5.42 10.76 -11.61
CA LEU A 91 -4.69 10.01 -10.58
C LEU A 91 -3.26 9.71 -11.06
N SER A 92 -2.24 10.10 -10.30
CA SER A 92 -0.85 9.81 -10.65
C SER A 92 -0.48 8.35 -10.36
N GLU A 93 0.41 7.76 -11.16
CA GLU A 93 0.86 6.37 -10.98
C GLU A 93 1.40 6.07 -9.55
N PRO A 94 2.24 6.91 -8.91
CA PRO A 94 2.71 6.62 -7.55
C PRO A 94 1.58 6.66 -6.52
N HIS A 95 0.61 7.56 -6.71
CA HIS A 95 -0.55 7.64 -5.83
C HIS A 95 -1.48 6.43 -6.00
N PHE A 96 -1.73 6.00 -7.24
CA PHE A 96 -2.48 4.78 -7.50
C PHE A 96 -1.81 3.54 -6.87
N ALA A 97 -0.49 3.42 -7.03
CA ALA A 97 0.27 2.36 -6.37
C ALA A 97 0.12 2.43 -4.83
N SER A 98 0.18 3.63 -4.24
CA SER A 98 -0.01 3.83 -2.80
C SER A 98 -1.40 3.37 -2.36
N LEU A 99 -2.45 3.73 -3.11
CA LEU A 99 -3.83 3.29 -2.86
C LEU A 99 -3.97 1.77 -2.95
N LEU A 100 -3.25 1.08 -3.83
CA LEU A 100 -3.30 -0.38 -3.93
C LEU A 100 -2.52 -1.06 -2.80
N PHE A 101 -1.28 -0.65 -2.55
CA PHE A 101 -0.33 -1.48 -1.81
C PHE A 101 0.05 -0.99 -0.42
N ASP A 102 -0.14 0.29 -0.11
CA ASP A 102 0.15 0.77 1.24
C ASP A 102 -0.83 0.22 2.27
N LYS A 103 -0.48 0.32 3.54
CA LYS A 103 -1.31 -0.19 4.64
C LYS A 103 -1.54 0.82 5.76
N TYR A 104 -0.95 2.00 5.61
CA TYR A 104 -1.11 3.09 6.58
C TYR A 104 -2.27 4.00 6.17
N CYS A 105 -2.85 4.67 7.15
CA CYS A 105 -3.83 5.72 6.91
C CYS A 105 -3.12 6.95 6.32
N GLN A 106 -3.52 7.41 5.14
CA GLN A 106 -2.92 8.58 4.49
C GLN A 106 -3.31 9.91 5.16
N LEU A 107 -4.31 9.91 6.06
CA LEU A 107 -4.72 11.08 6.82
C LEU A 107 -3.91 11.29 8.10
N CYS A 108 -3.78 10.25 8.95
CA CYS A 108 -3.05 10.34 10.22
C CYS A 108 -1.65 9.69 10.19
N LEU A 109 -1.27 9.07 9.07
CA LEU A 109 0.00 8.38 8.86
C LEU A 109 0.24 7.16 9.78
N ALA A 110 -0.76 6.77 10.57
CA ALA A 110 -0.66 5.61 11.44
C ALA A 110 -0.73 4.30 10.63
N ASN A 111 0.11 3.33 11.02
CA ASN A 111 -0.04 1.94 10.61
C ASN A 111 -1.21 1.32 11.38
N ALA A 112 -2.42 1.48 10.85
CA ALA A 112 -3.61 0.89 11.44
C ALA A 112 -3.68 -0.61 11.09
N LYS A 113 -4.28 -1.40 11.98
CA LYS A 113 -4.59 -2.81 11.70
C LYS A 113 -5.56 -2.95 10.52
N THR A 114 -6.46 -1.98 10.38
CA THR A 114 -7.45 -1.89 9.31
C THR A 114 -7.32 -0.52 8.63
N SER A 115 -7.12 -0.53 7.31
CA SER A 115 -7.12 0.66 6.47
C SER A 115 -7.90 0.37 5.20
N HIS A 116 -8.95 1.15 4.99
CA HIS A 116 -9.84 1.07 3.84
C HIS A 116 -9.36 1.99 2.73
N VAL A 117 -9.49 1.55 1.48
CA VAL A 117 -9.26 2.42 0.33
C VAL A 117 -10.58 3.11 0.01
N GLN A 118 -10.60 4.44 0.15
CA GLN A 118 -11.75 5.26 -0.21
C GLN A 118 -11.50 5.81 -1.61
N TRP A 119 -11.92 5.08 -2.63
CA TRP A 119 -11.62 5.38 -4.04
C TRP A 119 -12.18 6.72 -4.48
N SER A 120 -13.43 7.01 -4.14
CA SER A 120 -14.12 8.28 -4.41
C SER A 120 -13.37 9.51 -3.87
N MET A 121 -12.62 9.33 -2.78
CA MET A 121 -11.79 10.36 -2.15
C MET A 121 -10.30 10.23 -2.50
N ARG A 122 -9.94 9.19 -3.26
CA ARG A 122 -8.57 8.83 -3.64
C ARG A 122 -7.63 8.80 -2.43
N THR A 123 -8.07 8.18 -1.32
CA THR A 123 -7.27 8.14 -0.07
C THR A 123 -7.42 6.81 0.66
N ARG A 124 -6.44 6.45 1.51
CA ARG A 124 -6.55 5.36 2.48
C ARG A 124 -6.86 5.90 3.86
N CYS A 125 -7.89 5.36 4.50
CA CYS A 125 -8.39 5.84 5.78
C CYS A 125 -8.50 4.69 6.79
N CYS A 126 -8.10 4.92 8.05
CA CYS A 126 -8.38 3.98 9.14
C CYS A 126 -9.77 4.24 9.75
N ASP A 127 -10.29 3.28 10.51
CA ASP A 127 -11.59 3.39 11.16
C ASP A 127 -11.70 4.63 12.07
N ASP A 128 -10.61 5.01 12.76
CA ASP A 128 -10.59 6.19 13.63
C ASP A 128 -10.75 7.49 12.84
N CYS A 129 -10.08 7.59 11.69
CA CYS A 129 -10.22 8.75 10.82
C CYS A 129 -11.59 8.77 10.15
N LEU A 130 -12.18 7.63 9.78
CA LEU A 130 -13.56 7.55 9.26
C LEU A 130 -14.61 8.02 10.27
N LYS A 131 -14.34 7.87 11.57
CA LYS A 131 -15.22 8.35 12.66
C LYS A 131 -14.95 9.80 13.07
N ASN A 132 -13.92 10.44 12.50
CA ASN A 132 -13.61 11.81 12.82
C ASN A 132 -14.58 12.75 12.11
N ILE A 133 -15.48 13.37 12.87
CA ILE A 133 -16.52 14.28 12.38
C ILE A 133 -16.00 15.49 11.58
N ALA A 134 -14.74 15.88 11.79
CA ALA A 134 -14.12 16.96 11.02
C ALA A 134 -13.74 16.53 9.59
N ILE A 135 -13.64 15.23 9.35
CA ILE A 135 -13.26 14.66 8.05
C ILE A 135 -14.47 13.96 7.41
N PHE A 136 -15.28 13.28 8.23
CA PHE A 136 -16.39 12.45 7.82
C PHE A 136 -17.59 12.65 8.72
N THR A 137 -18.74 12.97 8.15
CA THR A 137 -19.96 13.23 8.94
C THR A 137 -21.14 12.41 8.43
N PRO A 138 -22.00 11.88 9.32
CA PRO A 138 -23.24 11.24 8.91
C PRO A 138 -24.37 12.26 8.62
N VAL A 139 -24.09 13.56 8.74
CA VAL A 139 -25.08 14.63 8.58
C VAL A 139 -24.78 15.43 7.32
N ILE A 140 -25.77 15.52 6.43
CA ILE A 140 -25.72 16.41 5.26
C ILE A 140 -26.48 17.70 5.62
N PRO A 141 -25.86 18.88 5.52
CA PRO A 141 -26.56 20.16 5.63
C PRO A 141 -27.72 20.26 4.64
N HIS A 142 -28.80 20.96 5.02
CA HIS A 142 -30.00 21.04 4.19
C HIS A 142 -29.71 21.60 2.78
N GLU A 143 -28.75 22.54 2.66
CA GLU A 143 -28.37 23.14 1.38
C GLU A 143 -27.73 22.13 0.41
N LEU A 144 -27.18 21.03 0.92
CA LEU A 144 -26.47 20.02 0.12
C LEU A 144 -27.30 18.78 -0.20
N ILE A 145 -28.58 18.74 0.20
CA ILE A 145 -29.46 17.60 -0.08
C ILE A 145 -29.54 17.33 -1.60
N LYS A 146 -29.60 18.37 -2.42
CA LYS A 146 -29.68 18.24 -3.89
C LYS A 146 -28.43 17.60 -4.50
N VAL A 147 -27.26 17.79 -3.87
CA VAL A 147 -25.98 17.24 -4.34
C VAL A 147 -25.56 15.98 -3.60
N LYS A 148 -26.40 15.43 -2.72
CA LYS A 148 -26.10 14.24 -1.92
C LYS A 148 -25.47 13.10 -2.72
N GLY A 149 -26.05 12.80 -3.89
CA GLY A 149 -25.62 11.68 -4.74
C GLY A 149 -24.24 11.83 -5.40
N ILE A 150 -23.60 13.00 -5.28
CA ILE A 150 -22.25 13.26 -5.81
C ILE A 150 -21.22 13.56 -4.72
N ILE A 151 -21.61 13.46 -3.44
CA ILE A 151 -20.69 13.63 -2.31
C ILE A 151 -20.01 12.29 -2.04
N PRO A 152 -18.67 12.19 -2.14
CA PRO A 152 -17.94 10.98 -1.75
C PRO A 152 -18.30 10.55 -0.32
N SER A 153 -18.67 9.29 -0.17
CA SER A 153 -19.11 8.74 1.11
C SER A 153 -18.50 7.37 1.38
N HIS A 154 -18.65 6.93 2.62
CA HIS A 154 -18.32 5.59 3.07
C HIS A 154 -19.49 5.01 3.85
N PHE A 155 -19.96 3.83 3.45
CA PHE A 155 -20.95 3.09 4.22
C PHE A 155 -20.26 2.21 5.27
N SER A 156 -20.52 2.49 6.55
CA SER A 156 -20.04 1.67 7.66
C SER A 156 -21.02 0.54 7.93
N GLY A 157 -20.57 -0.70 7.73
CA GLY A 157 -21.34 -1.90 8.06
C GLY A 157 -21.46 -2.18 9.56
N VAL A 158 -20.73 -1.47 10.42
CA VAL A 158 -20.75 -1.69 11.89
C VAL A 158 -21.97 -1.03 12.53
N ASP A 159 -22.31 0.18 12.10
CA ASP A 159 -23.42 0.98 12.62
C ASP A 159 -24.49 1.27 11.56
N CYS A 160 -24.36 0.70 10.36
CA CYS A 160 -25.27 0.85 9.22
C CYS A 160 -25.52 2.31 8.83
N ARG A 161 -24.47 3.15 8.87
CA ARG A 161 -24.54 4.57 8.55
C ARG A 161 -23.61 4.94 7.41
N GLU A 162 -24.04 5.92 6.64
CA GLU A 162 -23.25 6.54 5.59
C GLU A 162 -22.53 7.77 6.15
N TYR A 163 -21.24 7.89 5.86
CA TYR A 163 -20.36 8.96 6.31
C TYR A 163 -19.84 9.73 5.10
N TYR A 164 -20.20 11.01 4.99
CA TYR A 164 -19.85 11.89 3.87
C TYR A 164 -18.55 12.64 4.14
N HIS A 165 -17.71 12.74 3.11
CA HIS A 165 -16.42 13.43 3.20
C HIS A 165 -16.61 14.95 3.28
N VAL A 166 -16.32 15.52 4.45
CA VAL A 166 -16.53 16.94 4.77
C VAL A 166 -15.78 17.89 3.83
N PRO A 167 -14.48 17.69 3.51
CA PRO A 167 -13.79 18.55 2.54
C PRO A 167 -14.45 18.58 1.15
N SER A 168 -14.99 17.43 0.69
CA SER A 168 -15.71 17.38 -0.59
C SER A 168 -17.01 18.17 -0.54
N MET A 169 -17.76 18.11 0.57
CA MET A 169 -18.95 18.94 0.76
C MET A 169 -18.64 20.44 0.67
N ILE A 170 -17.54 20.87 1.30
CA ILE A 170 -17.09 22.27 1.24
C ILE A 170 -16.77 22.69 -0.20
N SER A 171 -16.01 21.85 -0.93
CA SER A 171 -15.69 22.10 -2.34
C SER A 171 -16.95 22.20 -3.21
N LEU A 172 -17.85 21.22 -3.10
CA LEU A 172 -19.09 21.19 -3.87
C LEU A 172 -19.99 22.40 -3.53
N THR A 173 -20.03 22.83 -2.27
CA THR A 173 -20.77 24.05 -1.87
C THR A 173 -20.23 25.28 -2.59
N GLN A 174 -18.90 25.41 -2.71
CA GLN A 174 -18.26 26.54 -3.39
C GLN A 174 -18.52 26.49 -4.90
N GLU A 175 -18.47 25.30 -5.49
CA GLU A 175 -18.75 25.09 -6.91
C GLU A 175 -20.20 25.45 -7.24
N VAL A 176 -21.18 24.95 -6.48
CA VAL A 176 -22.61 25.27 -6.70
C VAL A 176 -22.87 26.77 -6.59
N LYS A 177 -22.24 27.47 -5.62
CA LYS A 177 -22.38 28.92 -5.49
C LYS A 177 -21.75 29.73 -6.64
N ALA A 178 -20.83 29.12 -7.38
CA ALA A 178 -20.17 29.75 -8.51
C ALA A 178 -20.91 29.50 -9.83
N LEU A 179 -21.91 28.62 -9.84
CA LEU A 179 -22.74 28.37 -11.02
C LEU A 179 -23.74 29.53 -11.24
N PRO A 180 -24.10 29.81 -12.50
CA PRO A 180 -25.22 30.69 -12.81
C PRO A 180 -26.53 30.17 -12.21
N ASP A 181 -27.41 31.08 -11.76
CA ASP A 181 -28.72 30.73 -11.22
C ASP A 181 -29.76 30.37 -12.31
N GLU A 182 -29.45 30.67 -13.58
CA GLU A 182 -30.34 30.46 -14.73
C GLU A 182 -29.77 29.42 -15.68
N GLY A 183 -30.65 28.58 -16.23
CA GLY A 183 -30.33 27.58 -17.25
C GLY A 183 -30.26 26.14 -16.72
N ASN A 184 -29.56 25.27 -17.44
CA ASN A 184 -29.39 23.84 -17.12
C ASN A 184 -27.96 23.51 -16.63
N GLU A 185 -27.17 24.54 -16.33
CA GLU A 185 -25.76 24.46 -15.96
C GLU A 185 -25.57 23.65 -14.68
N PHE A 186 -26.53 23.70 -13.75
CA PHE A 186 -26.52 22.88 -12.55
C PHE A 186 -26.69 21.40 -12.88
N GLU A 187 -27.68 21.05 -13.71
CA GLU A 187 -27.94 19.68 -14.14
C GLU A 187 -26.74 19.08 -14.91
N ASP A 188 -26.19 19.84 -15.86
CA ASP A 188 -25.01 19.41 -16.63
C ASP A 188 -23.80 19.20 -15.72
N TRP A 189 -23.51 20.16 -14.83
CA TRP A 189 -22.45 20.03 -13.82
C TRP A 189 -22.67 18.84 -12.89
N TYR A 190 -23.91 18.61 -12.45
CA TYR A 190 -24.25 17.52 -11.55
C TYR A 190 -24.03 16.16 -12.20
N GLU A 191 -24.49 15.98 -13.44
CA GLU A 191 -24.31 14.73 -14.18
C GLU A 191 -22.83 14.47 -14.49
N ASP A 192 -22.05 15.50 -14.83
CA ASP A 192 -20.60 15.37 -15.01
C ASP A 192 -19.89 14.92 -13.72
N LYS A 193 -20.25 15.52 -12.57
CA LYS A 193 -19.69 15.12 -11.26
C LYS A 193 -20.07 13.70 -10.89
N LYS A 194 -21.33 13.33 -11.13
CA LYS A 194 -21.84 11.99 -10.88
C LYS A 194 -21.14 10.95 -11.74
N ALA A 195 -20.98 11.23 -13.03
CA ALA A 195 -20.23 10.37 -13.94
C ALA A 195 -18.78 10.19 -13.50
N SER A 196 -18.10 11.27 -13.09
CA SER A 196 -16.72 11.20 -12.58
C SER A 196 -16.62 10.40 -11.27
N LEU A 197 -17.59 10.54 -10.36
CA LEU A 197 -17.64 9.80 -9.11
C LEU A 197 -17.85 8.30 -9.38
N ASN A 198 -18.87 7.96 -10.19
CA ASN A 198 -19.18 6.58 -10.57
C ASN A 198 -18.00 5.89 -11.27
N ALA A 199 -17.32 6.59 -12.18
CA ALA A 199 -16.12 6.05 -12.82
C ALA A 199 -15.02 5.71 -11.80
N THR A 200 -14.85 6.57 -10.79
CA THR A 200 -13.88 6.37 -9.70
C THR A 200 -14.25 5.18 -8.81
N GLU A 201 -15.52 5.03 -8.48
CA GLU A 201 -16.02 3.89 -7.71
C GLU A 201 -15.87 2.58 -8.50
N GLN A 202 -16.22 2.58 -9.78
CA GLN A 202 -16.07 1.42 -10.67
C GLN A 202 -14.60 0.99 -10.81
N LEU A 203 -13.66 1.93 -10.94
CA LEU A 203 -12.23 1.60 -10.89
C LEU A 203 -11.88 0.93 -9.56
N GLY A 204 -12.43 1.45 -8.47
CA GLY A 204 -12.20 0.92 -7.13
C GLY A 204 -12.64 -0.54 -6.99
N GLU A 205 -13.86 -0.85 -7.41
CA GLU A 205 -14.40 -2.21 -7.43
C GLU A 205 -13.51 -3.16 -8.26
N GLN A 206 -13.07 -2.73 -9.44
CA GLN A 206 -12.18 -3.52 -10.29
C GLN A 206 -10.82 -3.77 -9.62
N CYS A 207 -10.27 -2.75 -8.95
CA CYS A 207 -9.00 -2.87 -8.23
C CYS A 207 -9.10 -3.80 -7.02
N GLU A 208 -10.20 -3.72 -6.28
CA GLU A 208 -10.45 -4.61 -5.14
C GLU A 208 -10.64 -6.06 -5.57
N ALA A 209 -11.41 -6.28 -6.65
CA ALA A 209 -11.56 -7.59 -7.27
C ALA A 209 -10.20 -8.14 -7.73
N TRP A 210 -9.36 -7.31 -8.36
CA TRP A 210 -8.02 -7.69 -8.78
C TRP A 210 -7.11 -8.06 -7.58
N LEU A 211 -7.13 -7.26 -6.50
CA LEU A 211 -6.36 -7.54 -5.28
C LEU A 211 -6.82 -8.85 -4.62
N ALA A 212 -8.14 -9.09 -4.58
CA ALA A 212 -8.71 -10.32 -4.06
C ALA A 212 -8.27 -11.54 -4.89
N ALA A 213 -8.35 -11.44 -6.22
CA ALA A 213 -7.90 -12.48 -7.14
C ALA A 213 -6.40 -12.79 -6.98
N ARG A 214 -5.54 -11.76 -6.92
CA ARG A 214 -4.09 -11.91 -6.68
C ARG A 214 -3.81 -12.59 -5.34
N SER A 215 -4.49 -12.18 -4.28
CA SER A 215 -4.37 -12.78 -2.94
C SER A 215 -4.79 -14.25 -2.94
N TRP A 216 -5.90 -14.56 -3.61
CA TRP A 216 -6.40 -15.93 -3.74
C TRP A 216 -5.43 -16.82 -4.54
N ALA A 217 -4.96 -16.35 -5.70
CA ALA A 217 -3.99 -17.06 -6.52
C ALA A 217 -2.70 -17.37 -5.73
N HIS A 218 -2.20 -16.39 -4.96
CA HIS A 218 -1.04 -16.61 -4.10
C HIS A 218 -1.31 -17.67 -3.02
N LYS A 219 -2.48 -17.65 -2.38
CA LYS A 219 -2.88 -18.68 -1.39
C LYS A 219 -2.97 -20.07 -2.03
N VAL A 220 -3.53 -20.18 -3.24
CA VAL A 220 -3.61 -21.43 -4.01
C VAL A 220 -2.22 -21.97 -4.31
N GLU A 221 -1.30 -21.11 -4.80
CA GLU A 221 0.07 -21.51 -5.09
C GLU A 221 0.82 -21.99 -3.85
N LEU A 222 0.72 -21.26 -2.73
CA LEU A 222 1.29 -21.71 -1.46
C LEU A 222 0.67 -23.03 -0.98
N GLY A 223 -0.63 -23.24 -1.23
CA GLY A 223 -1.32 -24.50 -0.96
C GLY A 223 -0.76 -25.65 -1.80
N ARG A 224 -0.53 -25.42 -3.10
CA ARG A 224 0.08 -26.38 -4.02
C ARG A 224 1.49 -26.78 -3.59
N ILE A 225 2.33 -25.81 -3.19
CA ILE A 225 3.68 -26.08 -2.67
C ILE A 225 3.62 -26.95 -1.41
N ARG A 226 2.71 -26.64 -0.48
CA ARG A 226 2.54 -27.44 0.75
C ARG A 226 2.06 -28.86 0.44
N GLN A 227 1.13 -29.01 -0.50
CA GLN A 227 0.63 -30.33 -0.90
C GLN A 227 1.75 -31.18 -1.51
N LYS A 228 2.52 -30.60 -2.43
CA LYS A 228 3.69 -31.28 -3.00
C LYS A 228 4.69 -31.71 -1.92
N ARG A 229 4.97 -30.84 -0.94
CA ARG A 229 5.84 -31.18 0.19
C ARG A 229 5.30 -32.35 1.02
N VAL A 230 3.97 -32.45 1.21
CA VAL A 230 3.34 -33.59 1.89
C VAL A 230 3.58 -34.88 1.10
N ASP A 231 3.39 -34.84 -0.22
CA ASP A 231 3.65 -35.99 -1.10
C ASP A 231 5.12 -36.43 -1.01
N ASP A 232 6.06 -35.48 -1.12
CA ASP A 232 7.49 -35.76 -1.06
C ASP A 232 7.90 -36.39 0.30
N VAL A 233 7.38 -35.86 1.41
CA VAL A 233 7.65 -36.40 2.77
C VAL A 233 7.08 -37.80 2.93
N ILE A 234 5.85 -38.04 2.47
CA ILE A 234 5.23 -39.37 2.53
C ILE A 234 6.02 -40.36 1.68
N GLY A 235 6.41 -39.98 0.46
CA GLY A 235 7.23 -40.80 -0.43
C GLY A 235 8.54 -41.22 0.24
N ARG A 236 9.29 -40.26 0.79
CA ARG A 236 10.58 -40.54 1.44
C ARG A 236 10.44 -41.39 2.72
N LEU A 237 9.36 -41.23 3.47
CA LEU A 237 9.08 -42.09 4.63
C LEU A 237 8.76 -43.54 4.22
N LYS A 238 8.05 -43.72 3.10
CA LYS A 238 7.80 -45.05 2.53
C LYS A 238 9.09 -45.70 2.03
N GLU A 239 9.94 -44.97 1.33
CA GLU A 239 11.27 -45.44 0.91
C GLU A 239 12.15 -45.88 2.08
N LEU A 240 12.02 -45.21 3.24
CA LEU A 240 12.70 -45.57 4.49
C LEU A 240 12.05 -46.74 5.25
N GLY A 241 10.99 -47.36 4.71
CA GLY A 241 10.33 -48.53 5.29
C GLY A 241 9.24 -48.22 6.33
N TRP A 242 8.81 -46.96 6.47
CA TRP A 242 7.79 -46.56 7.45
C TRP A 242 6.35 -46.67 6.95
N GLU A 243 6.13 -47.32 5.80
CA GLU A 243 4.83 -47.39 5.12
C GLU A 243 3.69 -47.85 6.03
N PHE A 244 3.91 -48.90 6.82
CA PHE A 244 2.90 -49.48 7.73
C PHE A 244 2.39 -48.51 8.80
N LEU A 245 3.17 -47.50 9.19
CA LEU A 245 2.74 -46.44 10.11
C LEU A 245 2.07 -45.30 9.35
N ILE A 246 2.63 -44.88 8.22
CA ILE A 246 2.13 -43.74 7.45
C ILE A 246 0.73 -44.02 6.89
N ASP A 247 0.48 -45.23 6.41
CA ASP A 247 -0.84 -45.60 5.87
C ASP A 247 -1.94 -45.63 6.95
N ARG A 248 -1.56 -45.74 8.24
CA ARG A 248 -2.49 -45.69 9.38
C ARG A 248 -2.75 -44.26 9.88
N ILE A 249 -1.96 -43.27 9.43
CA ILE A 249 -2.10 -41.88 9.87
C ILE A 249 -2.90 -41.10 8.83
N PRO A 250 -4.00 -40.41 9.21
CA PRO A 250 -4.74 -39.59 8.27
C PRO A 250 -3.83 -38.53 7.64
N ARG A 251 -3.86 -38.46 6.29
CA ARG A 251 -3.04 -37.50 5.53
C ARG A 251 -3.15 -36.06 6.03
N LYS A 252 -4.34 -35.64 6.47
CA LYS A 252 -4.56 -34.31 7.07
C LYS A 252 -3.70 -34.06 8.31
N LYS A 253 -3.43 -35.08 9.13
CA LYS A 253 -2.60 -35.00 10.33
C LYS A 253 -1.11 -34.86 10.01
N ILE A 254 -0.66 -35.49 8.92
CA ILE A 254 0.70 -35.30 8.38
C ILE A 254 0.81 -33.89 7.80
N ALA A 255 -0.18 -33.47 7.00
CA ALA A 255 -0.20 -32.16 6.36
C ALA A 255 -0.23 -30.98 7.34
N SER A 256 -0.86 -31.14 8.51
CA SER A 256 -0.87 -30.11 9.57
C SER A 256 0.37 -30.12 10.45
N HIS A 257 1.26 -31.11 10.32
CA HIS A 257 2.47 -31.18 11.13
C HIS A 257 3.40 -30.01 10.82
N LYS A 258 3.93 -29.33 11.84
CA LYS A 258 4.73 -28.10 11.70
C LYS A 258 5.94 -28.20 10.75
N LEU A 259 6.56 -29.38 10.64
CA LEU A 259 7.71 -29.62 9.74
C LEU A 259 7.31 -29.88 8.29
N VAL A 260 6.03 -30.18 8.06
CA VAL A 260 5.44 -30.51 6.76
C VAL A 260 4.59 -29.36 6.23
N ALA A 261 3.89 -28.63 7.11
CA ALA A 261 3.03 -27.49 6.81
C ALA A 261 3.83 -26.21 6.43
N TYR A 262 4.83 -26.36 5.56
CA TYR A 262 5.75 -25.32 5.16
C TYR A 262 5.73 -25.11 3.65
N SER A 263 5.60 -23.85 3.21
CA SER A 263 5.55 -23.50 1.78
C SER A 263 6.95 -23.31 1.20
N ARG A 264 7.80 -24.34 1.33
CA ARG A 264 9.06 -24.46 0.59
C ARG A 264 9.20 -25.88 0.05
N PRO A 265 9.84 -26.08 -1.11
CA PRO A 265 10.17 -27.42 -1.59
C PRO A 265 10.95 -28.23 -0.55
N LEU A 266 10.80 -29.56 -0.58
CA LEU A 266 11.71 -30.43 0.14
C LEU A 266 13.04 -30.41 -0.61
N THR A 267 14.11 -29.97 0.04
CA THR A 267 15.47 -30.07 -0.49
C THR A 267 16.04 -31.45 -0.12
N ASP A 268 16.87 -32.01 -1.00
CA ASP A 268 17.44 -33.36 -0.84
C ASP A 268 18.21 -33.58 0.46
#